data_AF-A0A1V5VD93-F1
#
_entry.id   AF-A0A1V5VD93-F1
#
_cell.length_a   1.000
_cell.length_b   1.000
_cell.length_c   1.000
_cell.angle_alpha   90.00
_cell.angle_beta   90.00
_cell.angle_gamma   90.00
#
_symmetry.space_group_name_H-M   'P 1'
#
loop_
_entity.id
_entity.type
_entity.pdbx_description
1 polymer ?
#
loop_
_entity_poly.entity_id
_entity_poly.type
_entity_poly.pdbx_seq_one_letter_code
_entity_poly.pdbx_strand_id
1 'polypeptide(L)'
;MKRKLSRFTLVEVVVALAILTISITGFLQLLIAAQSRIVKSHDAWMRMHMLSQAAEYYMLMPQEDPPRVPENIFPYSDFRVDCSYEEIDNLPEEYSNLVGQLPLKAMVLELRRLSDEQTVDKLTIDRISYETTAGSTNE
;
A
#
# COMPACT_ATOMS: atom_id res chain seq x y z
N MET A 1 4.32 68.44 18.65
CA MET A 1 3.35 67.46 18.10
C MET A 1 2.78 66.61 19.23
N LYS A 2 1.55 66.86 19.68
CA LYS A 2 0.87 65.98 20.65
C LYS A 2 0.33 64.75 19.90
N ARG A 3 0.85 63.55 20.18
CA ARG A 3 0.27 62.29 19.69
C ARG A 3 -1.14 62.14 20.27
N LYS A 4 -2.16 62.11 19.40
CA LYS A 4 -3.50 61.65 19.79
C LYS A 4 -3.38 60.16 20.18
N LEU A 5 -3.58 59.85 21.45
CA LEU A 5 -3.81 58.47 21.88
C LEU A 5 -5.18 58.06 21.36
N SER A 6 -5.21 57.18 20.36
CA SER A 6 -6.44 56.54 19.89
C SER A 6 -7.04 55.77 21.06
N ARG A 7 -8.27 56.11 21.46
CA ARG A 7 -8.99 55.32 22.47
C ARG A 7 -9.55 54.09 21.77
N PHE A 8 -9.11 52.91 22.22
CA PHE A 8 -9.57 51.62 21.72
C PHE A 8 -11.10 51.55 21.84
N THR A 9 -11.78 51.24 20.74
CA THR A 9 -13.24 51.18 20.74
C THR A 9 -13.70 49.75 20.98
N LEU A 10 -14.85 49.58 21.65
CA LEU A 10 -15.46 48.26 21.83
C LEU A 10 -15.71 47.58 20.46
N VAL A 11 -16.06 48.36 19.44
CA VAL A 11 -16.26 47.89 18.07
C VAL A 11 -15.00 47.26 17.49
N GLU A 12 -13.83 47.86 17.70
CA GLU A 12 -12.54 47.35 17.22
C GLU A 12 -12.20 45.98 17.83
N VAL A 13 -12.45 45.80 19.13
CA VAL A 13 -12.27 44.51 19.82
C VAL A 13 -13.21 43.45 19.26
N VAL A 14 -14.49 43.80 19.04
CA VAL A 14 -15.49 42.87 18.50
C VAL A 14 -15.13 42.44 17.09
N VAL A 15 -14.68 43.37 16.24
CA VAL A 15 -14.23 43.06 14.88
C VAL A 15 -12.99 42.14 14.90
N ALA A 16 -12.00 42.44 15.75
CA ALA A 16 -10.82 41.59 15.90
C ALA A 16 -11.18 40.16 16.35
N LEU A 17 -12.10 40.04 17.30
CA LEU A 17 -12.57 38.75 17.81
C LEU A 17 -13.36 37.98 16.74
N ALA A 18 -14.20 38.65 15.96
CA ALA A 18 -14.91 38.05 14.83
C ALA A 18 -13.92 37.49 13.79
N ILE A 19 -12.92 38.28 13.37
CA ILE A 19 -11.90 37.82 12.42
C ILE A 19 -11.14 36.61 13.00
N LEU A 20 -10.72 36.69 14.26
CA LEU A 20 -10.01 35.61 14.93
C LEU A 20 -10.82 34.31 14.95
N THR A 21 -12.11 34.37 15.28
CA THR A 21 -12.98 33.18 15.29
C THR A 21 -13.11 32.55 13.91
N ILE A 22 -13.31 33.36 12.86
CA ILE A 22 -13.40 32.86 11.48
C ILE A 22 -12.07 32.22 11.07
N SER A 23 -10.94 32.86 11.36
CA SER A 23 -9.62 32.31 11.04
C SER A 23 -9.35 30.98 11.76
N ILE A 24 -9.67 30.88 13.06
CA ILE A 24 -9.49 29.65 13.83
C ILE A 24 -10.36 28.52 13.28
N THR A 25 -11.63 28.80 12.96
CA THR A 25 -12.54 27.78 12.42
C THR A 25 -12.05 27.24 11.07
N GLY A 26 -11.62 28.13 10.15
CA GLY A 26 -11.04 27.72 8.88
C GLY A 26 -9.76 26.91 9.06
N PHE A 27 -8.89 27.33 9.98
CA PHE A 27 -7.67 26.59 10.29
C PHE A 27 -7.94 25.20 10.86
N LEU A 28 -8.90 25.08 11.79
CA LEU A 28 -9.27 23.80 12.38
C LEU A 28 -9.83 22.82 11.33
N GLN A 29 -10.65 23.32 10.38
CA GLN A 29 -11.13 22.50 9.27
C GLN A 29 -9.99 21.96 8.40
N LEU A 30 -8.99 22.79 8.10
CA LEU A 30 -7.80 22.35 7.37
C LEU A 30 -7.00 21.30 8.14
N LEU A 31 -6.85 21.46 9.46
CA LEU A 31 -6.17 20.47 10.31
C LEU A 31 -6.90 19.13 10.33
N ILE A 32 -8.23 19.13 10.47
CA ILE A 32 -9.04 17.90 10.44
C ILE A 32 -8.90 17.19 9.09
N ALA A 33 -8.98 17.95 7.99
CA ALA A 33 -8.80 17.39 6.66
C ALA A 33 -7.39 16.81 6.46
N ALA A 34 -6.36 17.50 6.94
CA ALA A 34 -4.98 17.03 6.88
C ALA A 34 -4.80 15.74 7.69
N GLN A 35 -5.31 15.69 8.92
CA GLN A 35 -5.24 14.50 9.76
C GLN A 35 -5.91 13.30 9.08
N SER A 36 -7.12 13.48 8.53
CA SER A 36 -7.83 12.42 7.81
C SER A 36 -7.01 11.87 6.63
N ARG A 37 -6.34 12.75 5.89
CA ARG A 37 -5.47 12.36 4.77
C ARG A 37 -4.23 11.62 5.24
N ILE A 38 -3.62 12.04 6.35
CA ILE A 38 -2.44 11.37 6.92
C ILE A 38 -2.79 9.94 7.34
N VAL A 39 -3.90 9.74 8.04
CA VAL A 39 -4.34 8.40 8.46
C VAL A 39 -4.55 7.50 7.25
N LYS A 40 -5.30 7.96 6.24
CA LYS A 40 -5.51 7.19 5.00
C LYS A 40 -4.22 6.87 4.26
N SER A 41 -3.29 7.83 4.20
CA SER A 41 -2.00 7.64 3.56
C SER A 41 -1.13 6.65 4.33
N HIS A 42 -1.17 6.69 5.65
CA HIS A 42 -0.46 5.76 6.51
C HIS A 42 -1.02 4.34 6.35
N ASP A 43 -2.34 4.17 6.33
CA ASP A 43 -2.97 2.87 6.12
C ASP A 43 -2.67 2.29 4.74
N ALA A 44 -2.65 3.13 3.70
CA ALA A 44 -2.22 2.72 2.36
C ALA A 44 -0.75 2.32 2.32
N TRP A 45 0.13 3.11 2.95
CA TRP A 45 1.55 2.79 3.04
C TRP A 45 1.79 1.48 3.79
N MET A 46 1.10 1.26 4.91
CA MET A 46 1.22 0.05 5.72
C MET A 46 0.79 -1.20 4.94
N ARG A 47 -0.31 -1.13 4.18
CA ARG A 47 -0.75 -2.22 3.30
C ARG A 47 0.27 -2.56 2.22
N MET A 48 0.80 -1.53 1.55
CA MET A 48 1.85 -1.71 0.55
C MET A 48 3.13 -2.28 1.16
N HIS A 49 3.52 -1.82 2.35
CA HIS A 49 4.71 -2.30 3.05
C HIS A 49 4.58 -3.78 3.43
N MET A 50 3.41 -4.22 3.91
CA MET A 50 3.11 -5.63 4.17
C MET A 50 3.21 -6.47 2.88
N LEU A 51 2.54 -6.05 1.81
CA LEU A 51 2.59 -6.75 0.52
C LEU A 51 4.00 -6.80 -0.05
N SER A 52 4.78 -5.72 0.08
CA SER A 52 6.16 -5.67 -0.43
C SER A 52 7.07 -6.63 0.32
N GLN A 53 6.98 -6.71 1.66
CA GLN A 53 7.76 -7.69 2.43
C GLN A 53 7.40 -9.14 2.07
N ALA A 54 6.11 -9.43 1.90
CA ALA A 54 5.69 -10.76 1.46
C ALA A 54 6.15 -11.06 0.03
N ALA A 55 6.11 -10.06 -0.87
CA ALA A 55 6.61 -10.18 -2.23
C ALA A 55 8.10 -10.49 -2.26
N GLU A 56 8.91 -9.78 -1.49
CA GLU A 56 10.34 -10.05 -1.37
C GLU A 56 10.61 -11.50 -0.95
N TYR A 57 9.86 -12.02 0.02
CA TYR A 57 9.98 -13.41 0.43
C TYR A 57 9.60 -14.40 -0.69
N TYR A 58 8.42 -14.24 -1.29
CA TYR A 58 7.93 -15.19 -2.30
C TYR A 58 8.72 -15.11 -3.63
N MET A 59 9.26 -13.94 -3.99
CA MET A 59 10.13 -13.79 -5.16
C MET A 59 11.46 -14.54 -5.02
N LEU A 60 11.96 -14.71 -3.80
CA LEU A 60 13.18 -15.48 -3.53
C LEU A 60 12.94 -17.00 -3.53
N MET A 61 11.68 -17.44 -3.46
CA MET A 61 11.35 -18.86 -3.41
C MET A 61 11.21 -19.44 -4.82
N PRO A 62 11.94 -20.51 -5.19
CA PRO A 62 11.88 -21.11 -6.52
C PRO A 62 10.61 -21.93 -6.79
N GLN A 63 9.86 -22.29 -5.75
CA GLN A 63 8.68 -23.17 -5.82
C GLN A 63 7.40 -22.39 -6.12
N GLU A 64 6.50 -23.00 -6.89
CA GLU A 64 5.17 -22.44 -7.20
C GLU A 64 4.11 -22.72 -6.12
N ASP A 65 4.42 -23.58 -5.14
CA ASP A 65 3.62 -23.72 -3.91
C ASP A 65 4.50 -23.36 -2.69
N PRO A 66 4.83 -22.07 -2.52
CA PRO A 66 5.73 -21.66 -1.46
C PRO A 66 5.06 -21.81 -0.08
N PRO A 67 5.80 -22.27 0.94
CA PRO A 67 5.28 -22.29 2.29
C PRO A 67 4.93 -20.88 2.75
N ARG A 68 3.96 -20.79 3.65
CA ARG A 68 3.52 -19.51 4.24
C ARG A 68 4.72 -18.70 4.75
N VAL A 69 4.65 -17.38 4.57
CA VAL A 69 5.67 -16.46 5.10
C VAL A 69 5.78 -16.67 6.62
N PRO A 70 6.98 -17.00 7.13
CA PRO A 70 7.16 -17.22 8.55
C PRO A 70 7.06 -15.89 9.33
N GLU A 71 6.61 -15.98 10.59
CA GLU A 71 6.30 -14.81 11.43
C GLU A 71 7.51 -13.91 11.73
N ASN A 72 8.73 -14.45 11.59
CA ASN A 72 9.96 -13.67 11.72
C ASN A 72 10.16 -12.67 10.57
N ILE A 73 9.58 -12.95 9.40
CA ILE A 73 9.65 -12.09 8.21
C ILE A 73 8.37 -11.26 8.07
N PHE A 74 7.23 -11.81 8.48
CA PHE A 74 5.93 -11.13 8.46
C PHE A 74 5.32 -11.05 9.87
N PRO A 75 5.74 -10.08 10.70
CA PRO A 75 5.38 -10.00 12.11
C PRO A 75 4.02 -9.32 12.35
N TYR A 76 3.02 -9.59 11.51
CA TYR A 76 1.70 -8.96 11.61
C TYR A 76 0.67 -10.00 12.08
N SER A 77 0.14 -9.83 13.29
CA SER A 77 -0.81 -10.77 13.90
C SER A 77 -2.20 -10.74 13.28
N ASP A 78 -2.62 -9.58 12.75
CA ASP A 78 -3.99 -9.36 12.30
C ASP A 78 -4.17 -9.60 10.81
N PHE A 79 -3.07 -9.88 10.10
CA PHE A 79 -3.01 -9.99 8.66
C PHE A 79 -2.32 -11.28 8.23
N ARG A 80 -2.71 -11.79 7.07
CA ARG A 80 -2.08 -12.91 6.39
C ARG A 80 -1.89 -12.56 4.92
N VAL A 81 -0.86 -13.13 4.30
CA VAL A 81 -0.67 -13.05 2.85
C VAL A 81 -0.83 -14.44 2.25
N ASP A 82 -1.77 -14.56 1.33
CA ASP A 82 -1.95 -15.75 0.50
C ASP A 82 -1.28 -15.50 -0.86
N CYS A 83 -0.53 -16.49 -1.35
CA CYS A 83 0.17 -16.43 -2.64
C CYS A 83 -0.44 -17.45 -3.59
N SER A 84 -0.73 -17.03 -4.82
CA SER A 84 -1.14 -17.90 -5.92
C SER A 84 -0.37 -17.57 -7.19
N TYR A 85 -0.29 -18.53 -8.11
CA TYR A 85 0.27 -18.34 -9.44
C TYR A 85 -0.82 -18.55 -10.47
N GLU A 86 -1.01 -17.57 -11.33
CA GLU A 86 -1.98 -17.56 -12.42
C GLU A 86 -1.24 -17.58 -13.76
N GLU A 87 -1.81 -18.27 -14.75
CA GLU A 87 -1.32 -18.18 -16.13
C GLU A 87 -1.72 -16.82 -16.72
N ILE A 88 -0.87 -16.27 -17.59
CA ILE A 88 -1.14 -14.97 -18.21
C ILE A 88 -1.92 -15.21 -19.50
N ASP A 89 -3.24 -15.04 -19.43
CA ASP A 89 -4.18 -15.29 -20.55
C ASP A 89 -4.01 -14.36 -21.76
N ASN A 90 -3.28 -13.24 -21.64
CA ASN A 90 -3.17 -12.19 -22.67
C ASN A 90 -1.75 -12.01 -23.23
N LEU A 91 -0.94 -13.07 -23.24
CA LEU A 91 0.35 -13.00 -23.93
C LEU A 91 0.12 -13.07 -25.45
N PRO A 92 0.64 -12.12 -26.26
CA PRO A 92 0.56 -12.24 -27.71
C PRO A 92 1.18 -13.58 -28.15
N GLU A 93 0.58 -14.24 -29.15
CA GLU A 93 0.99 -15.59 -29.57
C GLU A 93 2.49 -15.65 -29.94
N GLU A 94 3.06 -14.53 -30.40
CA GLU A 94 4.48 -14.35 -30.72
C GLU A 94 5.43 -14.54 -29.52
N TYR A 95 4.91 -14.37 -28.30
CA TYR A 95 5.64 -14.48 -27.04
C TYR A 95 5.19 -15.68 -26.19
N SER A 96 4.17 -16.42 -26.63
CA SER A 96 3.68 -17.61 -25.93
C SER A 96 4.50 -18.84 -26.31
N ASN A 97 4.98 -19.58 -25.31
CA ASN A 97 5.63 -20.88 -25.49
C ASN A 97 6.84 -20.89 -26.45
N LEU A 98 7.63 -19.81 -26.43
CA LEU A 98 8.88 -19.72 -27.21
C LEU A 98 9.85 -20.85 -26.82
N VAL A 99 10.36 -21.56 -27.84
CA VAL A 99 11.29 -22.69 -27.65
C VAL A 99 12.57 -22.20 -26.98
N GLY A 100 12.86 -22.73 -25.79
CA GLY A 100 14.03 -22.36 -24.98
C GLY A 100 13.80 -21.21 -23.98
N GLN A 101 12.59 -20.67 -23.90
CA GLN A 101 12.21 -19.70 -22.88
C GLN A 101 11.30 -20.33 -21.83
N LEU A 102 11.49 -19.92 -20.59
CA LEU A 102 10.65 -20.32 -19.47
C LEU A 102 9.30 -19.57 -19.54
N PRO A 103 8.17 -20.21 -19.21
CA PRO A 103 6.86 -19.58 -19.31
C PRO A 103 6.73 -18.46 -18.27
N LEU A 104 6.05 -17.38 -18.67
CA LEU A 104 5.71 -16.27 -17.80
C LEU A 104 4.43 -16.60 -17.01
N LYS A 105 4.43 -16.36 -15.71
CA LYS A 105 3.28 -16.52 -14.80
C LYS A 105 3.07 -15.24 -14.00
N ALA A 106 1.83 -15.00 -13.58
CA ALA A 106 1.50 -13.92 -12.67
C ALA A 106 1.50 -14.45 -11.24
N MET A 107 2.40 -13.96 -10.40
CA MET A 107 2.36 -14.19 -8.96
C MET A 107 1.40 -13.19 -8.33
N VAL A 108 0.34 -13.70 -7.73
CA VAL A 108 -0.73 -12.92 -7.09
C VAL A 108 -0.58 -13.06 -5.58
N LEU A 109 -0.45 -11.92 -4.91
CA LEU A 109 -0.38 -11.81 -3.46
C LEU A 109 -1.64 -11.12 -2.95
N GLU A 110 -2.37 -11.77 -2.06
CA GLU A 110 -3.57 -11.24 -1.43
C GLU A 110 -3.32 -10.99 0.05
N LEU A 111 -3.42 -9.73 0.47
CA LEU A 111 -3.39 -9.36 1.88
C LEU A 111 -4.78 -9.56 2.47
N ARG A 112 -4.94 -10.55 3.35
CA ARG A 112 -6.19 -10.84 4.05
C ARG A 112 -6.13 -10.44 5.50
N ARG A 113 -7.23 -9.88 5.99
CA ARG A 113 -7.40 -9.58 7.41
C ARG A 113 -7.97 -10.81 8.11
N LEU A 114 -7.37 -11.22 9.24
CA LEU A 114 -7.76 -12.45 9.94
C LEU A 114 -9.10 -12.34 10.69
N SER A 115 -9.58 -11.13 10.98
CA SER A 115 -10.83 -10.95 11.70
C SER A 115 -12.08 -11.27 10.86
N ASP A 116 -12.04 -10.99 9.56
CA ASP A 116 -13.18 -11.12 8.65
C ASP A 116 -12.85 -11.93 7.38
N GLU A 117 -11.62 -12.42 7.26
CA GLU A 117 -11.06 -13.10 6.08
C GLU A 117 -11.18 -12.30 4.78
N GLN A 118 -11.40 -10.98 4.86
CA GLN A 118 -11.57 -10.15 3.69
C GLN A 118 -10.21 -9.81 3.08
N THR A 119 -10.12 -9.90 1.75
CA THR A 119 -8.99 -9.36 1.00
C THR A 119 -9.00 -7.83 1.08
N VAL A 120 -7.99 -7.29 1.76
CA VAL A 120 -7.81 -5.86 2.01
C VAL A 120 -7.09 -5.19 0.85
N ASP A 121 -6.15 -5.90 0.22
CA ASP A 121 -5.36 -5.40 -0.90
C ASP A 121 -4.73 -6.56 -1.68
N LYS A 122 -4.32 -6.30 -2.93
CA LYS A 122 -3.71 -7.31 -3.83
C LYS A 122 -2.52 -6.72 -4.58
N LEU A 123 -1.46 -7.51 -4.75
CA LEU A 123 -0.29 -7.19 -5.56
C LEU A 123 -0.07 -8.32 -6.57
N THR A 124 0.04 -7.97 -7.85
CA THR A 124 0.36 -8.91 -8.92
C THR A 124 1.75 -8.61 -9.48
N ILE A 125 2.57 -9.64 -9.64
CA ILE A 125 3.96 -9.54 -10.11
C ILE A 125 4.18 -10.56 -11.23
N ASP A 126 4.67 -10.10 -12.37
CA ASP A 126 5.06 -10.99 -13.46
C ASP A 126 6.36 -11.70 -13.11
N ARG A 127 6.35 -13.02 -13.20
CA ARG A 127 7.46 -13.90 -12.81
C ARG A 127 7.70 -14.97 -13.86
N ILE A 128 8.97 -15.31 -14.08
CA ILE A 128 9.36 -16.48 -14.87
C ILE A 128 9.17 -17.75 -14.03
N SER A 129 8.52 -18.77 -14.58
CA SER A 129 8.39 -20.09 -13.95
C SER A 129 9.71 -20.86 -14.04
N TYR A 130 10.21 -21.38 -12.92
CA TYR A 130 11.50 -22.08 -12.86
C TYR A 130 11.36 -23.61 -12.77
N GLU A 131 10.15 -24.16 -12.76
CA GLU A 131 9.95 -25.60 -12.54
C GLU A 131 10.49 -26.47 -13.69
N THR A 132 10.56 -25.93 -14.91
CA THR A 132 11.04 -26.69 -16.09
C THR A 132 12.56 -26.96 -16.06
N THR A 133 13.35 -26.27 -15.23
CA THR A 133 14.81 -26.48 -15.18
C THR A 133 15.24 -27.67 -14.32
N ALA A 134 14.34 -28.23 -13.50
CA ALA A 134 14.66 -29.38 -12.64
C ALA A 134 14.62 -30.74 -13.36
N GLY A 135 14.29 -30.77 -14.65
CA GLY A 135 14.10 -32.01 -15.42
C GLY A 135 15.22 -32.39 -16.40
N SER A 136 16.24 -31.55 -16.62
CA SER A 136 17.31 -31.83 -17.60
C SER A 136 18.69 -32.01 -16.94
N THR A 137 18.78 -32.98 -16.04
CA THR A 137 20.05 -33.62 -15.69
C THR A 137 19.81 -35.10 -15.49
N ASN A 138 19.75 -35.83 -16.60
CA ASN A 138 20.09 -37.25 -16.71
C ASN A 138 20.09 -37.61 -18.21
N GLU A 139 21.24 -37.43 -18.86
CA GLU A 139 21.93 -38.34 -19.78
C GLU A 139 23.05 -37.61 -20.53
#